data_AF-A0A7C5XY45-F1
#
_entry.id   AF-A0A7C5XY45-F1
#
_cell.length_a   1.000
_cell.length_b   1.000
_cell.length_c   1.000
_cell.angle_alpha   90.00
_cell.angle_beta   90.00
_cell.angle_gamma   90.00
#
_symmetry.space_group_name_H-M   'P 1'
#
loop_
_entity.id
_entity.type
_entity.pdbx_description
1 polymer ?
#
loop_
_entity_poly.entity_id
_entity_poly.type
_entity_poly.pdbx_seq_one_letter_code
_entity_poly.pdbx_strand_id
1 'polypeptide(L)'
;MVGHILRRLEWAVVVIDTVPWRLERARGEGFETVLGDARDAVTHEEAGVEADTRVVAATTNDELNLLVAELVHHEFDVSHPVAVLQRPPEELGRRSRAWLDLLGGGAMDVPRWLRRIEAGQVVQAELDLGRGEVLRLLQQTERQHSGDVLRLLAVTGGRPRFGVAGEIREEWERLVVLVARGQAEEMLAPALEAAEAEPGKEGAPRGEKAADG
;
A
#
# COMPACT_ATOMS: atom_id res chain seq x y z
N MET A 1 8.40 -0.45 -2.09
CA MET A 1 7.73 -0.51 -0.77
C MET A 1 6.33 -1.10 -0.83
N VAL A 2 5.30 -0.44 -1.41
CA VAL A 2 3.94 -1.04 -1.53
C VAL A 2 3.96 -2.40 -2.23
N GLY A 3 4.75 -2.54 -3.31
CA GLY A 3 4.94 -3.85 -3.96
C GLY A 3 5.51 -4.94 -3.03
N HIS A 4 6.41 -4.61 -2.10
CA HIS A 4 6.91 -5.60 -1.14
C HIS A 4 5.85 -5.99 -0.11
N ILE A 5 5.03 -5.04 0.33
CA ILE A 5 3.91 -5.31 1.22
C ILE A 5 2.95 -6.29 0.55
N LEU A 6 2.57 -6.03 -0.71
CA LEU A 6 1.71 -6.91 -1.48
C LEU A 6 2.30 -8.31 -1.66
N ARG A 7 3.59 -8.43 -2.00
CA ARG A 7 4.25 -9.74 -2.10
C ARG A 7 4.30 -10.50 -0.78
N ARG A 8 4.47 -9.81 0.36
CA ARG A 8 4.38 -10.44 1.70
C ARG A 8 2.97 -10.94 2.01
N LEU A 9 1.95 -10.35 1.40
CA LEU A 9 0.56 -10.82 1.44
C LEU A 9 0.27 -11.87 0.35
N GLU A 10 1.32 -12.43 -0.29
CA GLU A 10 1.25 -13.45 -1.34
C GLU A 10 0.63 -12.99 -2.67
N TRP A 11 0.64 -11.68 -2.94
CA TRP A 11 0.23 -11.15 -4.25
C TRP A 11 1.40 -11.18 -5.24
N ALA A 12 1.13 -11.64 -6.46
CA ALA A 12 2.01 -11.38 -7.59
C ALA A 12 2.01 -9.87 -7.90
N VAL A 13 3.19 -9.33 -8.20
CA VAL A 13 3.37 -7.90 -8.46
C VAL A 13 4.25 -7.71 -9.68
N VAL A 14 3.69 -7.02 -10.68
CA VAL A 14 4.37 -6.56 -11.89
C VAL A 14 4.62 -5.06 -11.78
N VAL A 15 5.83 -4.62 -12.13
CA VAL A 15 6.21 -3.20 -12.14
C VAL A 15 6.34 -2.70 -13.57
N ILE A 16 5.61 -1.64 -13.91
CA ILE A 16 5.71 -0.92 -15.18
C ILE A 16 6.49 0.37 -14.96
N ASP A 17 7.51 0.62 -15.77
CA ASP A 17 8.24 1.91 -15.80
C ASP A 17 8.86 2.09 -17.21
N THR A 18 9.10 3.33 -17.63
CA THR A 18 9.79 3.66 -18.89
C THR A 18 11.31 3.66 -18.74
N VAL A 19 11.81 3.58 -17.51
CA VAL A 19 13.24 3.75 -17.16
C VAL A 19 13.88 2.39 -16.89
N PRO A 20 14.75 1.87 -17.80
CA PRO A 20 15.25 0.49 -17.72
C PRO A 20 16.02 0.17 -16.42
N TRP A 21 16.84 1.10 -15.92
CA TRP A 21 17.63 0.84 -14.71
C TRP A 21 16.79 0.72 -13.44
N ARG A 22 15.61 1.36 -13.39
CA ARG A 22 14.66 1.20 -12.28
C ARG A 22 14.03 -0.19 -12.30
N LEU A 23 13.71 -0.68 -13.50
CA LEU A 23 13.20 -2.05 -13.67
C LEU A 23 14.26 -3.11 -13.37
N GLU A 24 15.52 -2.88 -13.74
CA GLU A 24 16.61 -3.77 -13.37
C GLU A 24 16.71 -3.91 -11.85
N ARG A 25 16.63 -2.79 -11.13
CA ARG A 25 16.59 -2.81 -9.67
C ARG A 25 15.38 -3.58 -9.14
N ALA A 26 14.18 -3.34 -9.67
CA ALA A 26 12.97 -4.06 -9.27
C ALA A 26 13.10 -5.58 -9.54
N ARG A 27 13.68 -5.99 -10.67
CA ARG A 27 13.99 -7.40 -10.96
C ARG A 27 14.99 -7.98 -9.98
N GLY A 28 16.03 -7.24 -9.62
CA GLY A 28 16.97 -7.61 -8.56
C GLY A 28 16.31 -7.81 -7.19
N GLU A 29 15.18 -7.14 -6.96
CA GLU A 29 14.32 -7.29 -5.78
C GLU A 29 13.24 -8.39 -5.95
N GLY A 30 13.25 -9.11 -7.08
CA GLY A 30 12.40 -10.25 -7.39
C GLY A 30 11.00 -9.89 -7.91
N PHE A 31 10.79 -8.68 -8.41
CA PHE A 31 9.56 -8.31 -9.11
C PHE A 31 9.60 -8.73 -10.57
N GLU A 32 8.42 -9.08 -11.11
CA GLU A 32 8.22 -9.09 -12.55
C GLU A 32 8.14 -7.64 -13.06
N THR A 33 8.60 -7.39 -14.30
CA THR A 33 8.66 -6.03 -14.84
C THR A 33 8.30 -5.97 -16.30
N VAL A 34 7.63 -4.89 -16.69
CA VAL A 34 7.35 -4.54 -18.09
C VAL A 34 7.96 -3.17 -18.37
N LEU A 35 8.76 -3.08 -19.44
CA LEU A 35 9.32 -1.82 -19.93
C LEU A 35 8.35 -1.20 -20.93
N GLY A 36 7.69 -0.11 -20.55
CA GLY A 36 6.73 0.56 -21.41
C GLY A 36 6.16 1.82 -20.79
N ASP A 37 5.40 2.57 -21.60
CA ASP A 37 4.70 3.75 -21.14
C ASP A 37 3.37 3.34 -20.52
N ALA A 38 3.12 3.76 -19.27
CA ALA A 38 1.88 3.48 -18.56
C ALA A 38 0.66 4.17 -19.19
N ARG A 39 0.86 5.08 -20.15
CA ARG A 39 -0.21 5.70 -20.94
C ARG A 39 -0.70 4.81 -22.09
N ASP A 40 0.05 3.76 -22.43
CA ASP A 40 -0.25 2.88 -23.55
C ASP A 40 -0.96 1.63 -23.04
N ALA A 41 -2.16 1.35 -23.55
CA ALA A 41 -2.95 0.17 -23.17
C ALA A 41 -2.19 -1.15 -23.40
N VAL A 42 -1.41 -1.24 -24.49
CA VAL A 42 -0.58 -2.40 -24.80
C VAL A 42 0.41 -2.72 -23.67
N THR A 43 0.97 -1.72 -22.99
CA THR A 43 1.86 -1.94 -21.83
C THR A 43 1.12 -2.64 -20.67
N HIS A 44 -0.16 -2.32 -20.47
CA HIS A 44 -0.98 -2.95 -19.43
C HIS A 44 -1.42 -4.36 -19.82
N GLU A 45 -1.71 -4.60 -21.10
CA GLU A 45 -1.95 -5.94 -21.63
C GLU A 45 -0.73 -6.85 -21.44
N GLU A 46 0.46 -6.36 -21.79
CA GLU A 46 1.73 -7.08 -21.57
C GLU A 46 2.00 -7.37 -20.09
N ALA A 47 1.53 -6.48 -19.19
CA ALA A 47 1.61 -6.67 -17.75
C ALA A 47 0.52 -7.59 -17.18
N GLY A 48 -0.39 -8.10 -18.02
CA GLY A 48 -1.48 -8.98 -17.60
C GLY A 48 -2.56 -8.28 -16.78
N VAL A 49 -2.84 -7.00 -17.07
CA VAL A 49 -3.93 -6.28 -16.41
C VAL A 49 -5.26 -6.82 -16.90
N GLU A 50 -6.12 -7.22 -15.97
CA GLU A 50 -7.49 -7.69 -16.18
C GLU A 50 -8.43 -7.00 -15.17
N ALA A 51 -9.75 -7.23 -15.29
CA ALA A 51 -10.76 -6.54 -14.47
C ALA A 51 -10.62 -6.75 -12.96
N ASP A 52 -10.08 -7.89 -12.53
CA ASP A 52 -9.84 -8.21 -11.12
C ASP A 52 -8.45 -7.78 -10.60
N THR A 53 -7.58 -7.27 -11.49
CA THR A 53 -6.26 -6.74 -11.14
C THR A 53 -6.37 -5.52 -10.22
N ARG A 54 -5.35 -5.33 -9.36
CA ARG A 54 -5.16 -4.10 -8.58
C ARG A 54 -4.05 -3.28 -9.21
N VAL A 55 -4.42 -2.18 -9.85
CA VAL A 55 -3.48 -1.25 -10.47
C VAL A 55 -3.18 -0.11 -9.50
N VAL A 56 -1.90 0.14 -9.24
CA VAL A 56 -1.43 1.24 -8.39
C VAL A 56 -0.56 2.19 -9.20
N ALA A 57 -1.08 3.36 -9.52
CA ALA A 57 -0.35 4.42 -10.20
C ALA A 57 0.38 5.31 -9.18
N ALA A 58 1.69 5.11 -9.05
CA ALA A 58 2.52 5.70 -8.00
C ALA A 58 3.75 6.44 -8.54
N THR A 59 3.54 7.33 -9.50
CA THR A 59 4.58 8.23 -10.01
C THR A 59 4.59 9.55 -9.23
N THR A 60 5.59 10.41 -9.49
CA THR A 60 5.62 11.78 -8.95
C THR A 60 4.73 12.76 -9.72
N ASN A 61 3.99 12.30 -10.74
CA ASN A 61 3.13 13.11 -11.59
C ASN A 61 1.65 12.73 -11.35
N ASP A 62 0.91 13.61 -10.67
CA ASP A 62 -0.51 13.42 -10.36
C ASP A 62 -1.37 13.23 -11.61
N GLU A 63 -1.11 14.00 -12.68
CA GLU A 63 -1.86 13.90 -13.93
C GLU A 63 -1.67 12.55 -14.60
N LEU A 64 -0.43 12.04 -14.61
CA LEU A 64 -0.15 10.70 -15.11
C LEU A 64 -0.83 9.64 -14.25
N ASN A 65 -0.80 9.76 -12.93
CA ASN A 65 -1.43 8.78 -12.05
C ASN A 65 -2.96 8.73 -12.25
N LEU A 66 -3.59 9.90 -12.44
CA LEU A 66 -5.02 9.98 -12.77
C LEU A 66 -5.32 9.41 -14.16
N LEU A 67 -4.50 9.72 -15.16
CA LEU A 67 -4.66 9.20 -16.52
C LEU A 67 -4.55 7.67 -16.54
N VAL A 68 -3.56 7.09 -15.84
CA VAL A 68 -3.41 5.64 -15.72
C VAL A 68 -4.64 5.03 -15.05
N ALA A 69 -5.12 5.62 -13.95
CA ALA A 69 -6.29 5.13 -13.25
C ALA A 69 -7.54 5.15 -14.15
N GLU A 70 -7.74 6.22 -14.91
CA GLU A 70 -8.85 6.34 -15.87
C GLU A 70 -8.74 5.32 -17.01
N LEU A 71 -7.55 5.17 -17.59
CA LEU A 71 -7.27 4.20 -18.64
C LEU A 71 -7.60 2.77 -18.19
N VAL A 72 -7.08 2.33 -17.05
CA VAL A 72 -7.30 0.95 -16.60
C VAL A 72 -8.73 0.70 -16.14
N HIS A 73 -9.42 1.73 -15.66
CA HIS A 73 -10.84 1.64 -15.32
C HIS A 73 -11.70 1.41 -16.57
N HIS A 74 -11.42 2.15 -17.65
CA HIS A 74 -12.25 2.13 -18.86
C HIS A 74 -11.88 1.04 -19.87
N GLU A 75 -10.59 0.75 -20.04
CA GLU A 75 -10.13 -0.21 -21.05
C GLU A 75 -10.08 -1.65 -20.51
N PHE A 76 -9.92 -1.82 -19.19
CA PHE A 76 -9.72 -3.12 -18.54
C PHE A 76 -10.76 -3.44 -17.47
N ASP A 77 -11.78 -2.60 -17.28
CA ASP A 77 -12.83 -2.77 -16.26
C ASP A 77 -12.30 -2.89 -14.81
N VAL A 78 -11.11 -2.35 -14.54
CA VAL A 78 -10.55 -2.33 -13.18
C VAL A 78 -11.44 -1.47 -12.29
N SER A 79 -12.13 -2.09 -11.33
CA SER A 79 -13.19 -1.39 -10.59
C SER A 79 -12.68 -0.30 -9.65
N HIS A 80 -11.50 -0.49 -9.06
CA HIS A 80 -10.89 0.42 -8.08
C HIS A 80 -9.38 0.57 -8.29
N PRO A 81 -8.93 1.24 -9.36
CA PRO A 81 -7.54 1.65 -9.48
C PRO A 81 -7.15 2.55 -8.30
N VAL A 82 -5.87 2.49 -7.94
CA VAL A 82 -5.30 3.24 -6.83
C VAL A 82 -4.33 4.29 -7.38
N ALA A 83 -4.45 5.53 -6.95
CA ALA A 83 -3.53 6.59 -7.34
C ALA A 83 -2.84 7.22 -6.12
N VAL A 84 -1.58 7.60 -6.29
CA VAL A 84 -0.88 8.51 -5.37
C VAL A 84 -1.06 9.93 -5.88
N LEU A 85 -1.63 10.84 -5.08
CA LEU A 85 -1.82 12.23 -5.49
C LEU A 85 -1.26 13.18 -4.44
N GLN A 86 -0.45 14.15 -4.87
CA GLN A 86 -0.01 15.26 -4.03
C GLN A 86 -1.14 16.26 -3.81
N ARG A 87 -1.88 16.55 -4.87
CA ARG A 87 -2.98 17.52 -4.87
C ARG A 87 -4.18 16.89 -5.57
N PRO A 88 -5.00 16.11 -4.85
CA PRO A 88 -6.21 15.55 -5.42
C PRO A 88 -7.13 16.68 -5.90
N PRO A 89 -7.71 16.57 -7.11
CA PRO A 89 -8.68 17.56 -7.62
C PRO A 89 -9.85 17.73 -6.67
N GLU A 90 -10.42 18.93 -6.58
CA GLU A 90 -11.59 19.19 -5.71
C GLU A 90 -12.80 18.33 -6.11
N GLU A 91 -12.94 18.00 -7.40
CA GLU A 91 -14.03 17.13 -7.86
C GLU A 91 -13.87 15.68 -7.39
N LEU A 92 -12.66 15.27 -6.98
CA LEU A 92 -12.40 13.92 -6.48
C LEU A 92 -13.18 13.61 -5.19
N GLY A 93 -13.35 14.62 -4.33
CA GLY A 93 -14.15 14.51 -3.10
C GLY A 93 -15.66 14.60 -3.32
N ARG A 94 -16.11 15.06 -4.51
CA ARG A 94 -17.53 15.31 -4.82
C ARG A 94 -18.11 14.20 -5.70
N ARG A 95 -18.26 12.97 -5.20
CA ARG A 95 -18.98 11.82 -5.83
C ARG A 95 -18.55 11.38 -7.25
N SER A 96 -17.82 12.19 -8.02
CA SER A 96 -17.54 11.95 -9.45
C SER A 96 -16.47 10.88 -9.71
N ARG A 97 -15.71 10.45 -8.70
CA ARG A 97 -14.71 9.37 -8.81
C ARG A 97 -14.75 8.37 -7.64
N ALA A 98 -15.94 7.86 -7.33
CA ALA A 98 -16.11 6.77 -6.35
C ALA A 98 -15.38 5.47 -6.74
N TRP A 99 -14.94 5.36 -8.00
CA TRP A 99 -14.18 4.26 -8.56
C TRP A 99 -12.66 4.39 -8.35
N LEU A 100 -12.15 5.48 -7.77
CA LEU A 100 -10.71 5.66 -7.53
C LEU A 100 -10.38 5.60 -6.04
N ASP A 101 -9.41 4.76 -5.68
CA ASP A 101 -8.80 4.75 -4.34
C ASP A 101 -7.56 5.65 -4.30
N LEU A 102 -7.37 6.38 -3.19
CA LEU A 102 -6.15 7.14 -2.95
C LEU A 102 -5.23 6.40 -1.98
N LEU A 103 -4.00 6.11 -2.42
CA LEU A 103 -2.96 5.65 -1.50
C LEU A 103 -2.68 6.75 -0.48
N GLY A 104 -2.60 6.42 0.81
CA GLY A 104 -2.49 7.43 1.86
C GLY A 104 -3.84 7.93 2.38
N GLY A 105 -4.95 7.57 1.73
CA GLY A 105 -6.28 8.04 2.08
C GLY A 105 -6.55 9.51 1.74
N GLY A 106 -5.69 10.18 0.97
CA GLY A 106 -5.83 11.59 0.65
C GLY A 106 -4.60 12.18 -0.05
N ALA A 107 -4.47 13.50 0.02
CA ALA A 107 -3.31 14.23 -0.47
C ALA A 107 -2.02 13.79 0.25
N MET A 108 -0.97 13.49 -0.51
CA MET A 108 0.29 12.97 0.02
C MET A 108 1.49 13.80 -0.46
N ASP A 109 2.30 14.32 0.45
CA ASP A 109 3.59 14.93 0.11
C ASP A 109 4.60 13.83 -0.28
N VAL A 110 4.49 13.34 -1.52
CA VAL A 110 5.32 12.26 -2.07
C VAL A 110 6.83 12.59 -1.95
N PRO A 111 7.32 13.79 -2.31
CA PRO A 111 8.73 14.11 -2.19
C PRO A 111 9.23 14.07 -0.74
N ARG A 112 8.43 14.53 0.23
CA ARG A 112 8.78 14.42 1.65
C ARG A 112 8.90 12.97 2.10
N TRP A 113 7.91 12.14 1.79
CA TRP A 113 7.93 10.73 2.18
C TRP A 113 9.06 9.96 1.49
N LEU A 114 9.31 10.20 0.21
CA LEU A 114 10.42 9.59 -0.52
C LEU A 114 11.77 9.93 0.12
N ARG A 115 12.02 11.22 0.42
CA ARG A 115 13.24 11.64 1.12
C ARG A 115 13.40 10.97 2.48
N ARG A 116 12.32 10.86 3.26
CA ARG A 116 12.35 10.19 4.57
C ARG A 116 12.68 8.70 4.43
N ILE A 117 12.10 8.02 3.44
CA ILE A 117 12.37 6.61 3.16
C ILE A 117 13.84 6.43 2.77
N GLU A 118 14.35 7.24 1.83
CA GLU A 118 15.74 7.18 1.37
C GLU A 118 16.74 7.48 2.49
N ALA A 119 16.38 8.36 3.43
CA ALA A 119 17.18 8.68 4.60
C ALA A 119 17.05 7.66 5.76
N GLY A 120 16.25 6.59 5.61
CA GLY A 120 16.01 5.62 6.70
C GLY A 120 15.22 6.19 7.88
N GLN A 121 14.51 7.30 7.68
CA GLN A 121 13.74 8.04 8.70
C GLN A 121 12.28 7.61 8.77
N VAL A 122 11.98 6.38 8.35
CA VAL A 122 10.64 5.81 8.36
C VAL A 122 10.68 4.41 8.95
N VAL A 123 9.71 4.12 9.81
CA VAL A 123 9.38 2.75 10.23
C VAL A 123 8.12 2.33 9.48
N GLN A 124 8.17 1.14 8.87
CA GLN A 124 6.98 0.50 8.32
C GLN A 124 6.46 -0.50 9.35
N ALA A 125 5.19 -0.41 9.69
CA ALA A 125 4.56 -1.33 10.65
C ALA A 125 3.20 -1.81 10.17
N GLU A 126 2.80 -2.98 10.68
CA GLU A 126 1.49 -3.55 10.49
C GLU A 126 0.78 -3.59 11.84
N LEU A 127 -0.18 -2.68 12.02
CA LEU A 127 -0.88 -2.48 13.29
C LEU A 127 -2.10 -3.40 13.35
N ASP A 128 -2.21 -4.20 14.41
CA ASP A 128 -3.40 -4.99 14.74
C ASP A 128 -4.51 -4.08 15.28
N LEU A 129 -5.53 -3.83 14.46
CA LEU A 129 -6.65 -2.95 14.81
C LEU A 129 -7.69 -3.64 15.70
N GLY A 130 -7.61 -4.97 15.88
CA GLY A 130 -8.43 -5.70 16.85
C GLY A 130 -8.11 -5.32 18.30
N ARG A 131 -6.94 -4.71 18.54
CA ARG A 131 -6.55 -4.18 19.84
C ARG A 131 -7.02 -2.74 19.97
N GLY A 132 -8.11 -2.53 20.74
CA GLY A 132 -8.68 -1.19 20.94
C GLY A 132 -7.73 -0.14 21.54
N GLU A 133 -6.61 -0.54 22.13
CA GLU A 133 -5.52 0.37 22.52
C GLU A 133 -4.72 0.89 21.32
N VAL A 134 -4.37 0.01 20.37
CA VAL A 134 -3.64 0.37 19.14
C VAL A 134 -4.43 1.39 18.34
N LEU A 135 -5.75 1.18 18.19
CA LEU A 135 -6.64 2.12 17.51
C LEU A 135 -6.61 3.51 18.17
N ARG A 136 -6.69 3.57 19.51
CA ARG A 136 -6.67 4.84 20.25
C ARG A 136 -5.32 5.56 20.11
N LEU A 137 -4.21 4.83 20.21
CA LEU A 137 -2.86 5.38 20.03
C LEU A 137 -2.65 5.92 18.62
N LEU A 138 -3.09 5.18 17.60
CA LEU A 138 -3.04 5.62 16.21
C LEU A 138 -3.82 6.93 16.00
N GLN A 139 -5.09 6.97 16.42
CA GLN A 139 -5.92 8.17 16.29
C GLN A 139 -5.35 9.36 17.06
N GLN A 140 -4.79 9.13 18.25
CA GLN A 140 -4.16 10.19 19.03
C GLN A 140 -2.89 10.72 18.34
N THR A 141 -2.06 9.83 17.82
CA THR A 141 -0.82 10.19 17.11
C THR A 141 -1.13 10.97 15.84
N GLU A 142 -2.09 10.53 15.03
CA GLU A 142 -2.49 11.24 13.81
C GLU A 142 -3.03 12.65 14.09
N ARG A 143 -3.72 12.83 15.23
CA ARG A 143 -4.21 14.16 15.66
C ARG A 143 -3.08 15.08 16.11
N GLN A 144 -2.05 14.56 16.80
CA GLN A 144 -0.96 15.36 17.36
C GLN A 144 0.19 15.59 16.37
N HIS A 145 0.41 14.63 15.47
CA HIS A 145 1.49 14.62 14.48
C HIS A 145 0.93 14.39 13.08
N SER A 146 -0.01 15.26 12.68
CA SER A 146 -0.62 15.21 11.35
C SER A 146 0.46 15.29 10.27
N GLY A 147 0.57 14.25 9.44
CA GLY A 147 1.57 14.15 8.36
C GLY A 147 2.84 13.38 8.70
N ASP A 148 2.97 12.85 9.92
CA ASP A 148 4.06 11.94 10.30
C ASP A 148 3.61 10.47 10.37
N VAL A 149 2.34 10.19 10.13
CA VAL A 149 1.78 8.85 9.92
C VAL A 149 1.12 8.82 8.54
N LEU A 150 1.43 7.79 7.75
CA LEU A 150 0.83 7.56 6.45
C LEU A 150 0.24 6.15 6.39
N ARG A 151 -1.07 6.06 6.18
CA ARG A 151 -1.78 4.79 6.01
C ARG A 151 -1.58 4.29 4.58
N LEU A 152 -0.99 3.11 4.39
CA LEU A 152 -0.76 2.56 3.05
C LEU A 152 -1.95 1.73 2.60
N LEU A 153 -2.33 0.73 3.39
CA LEU A 153 -3.45 -0.15 3.11
C LEU A 153 -3.94 -0.81 4.40
N ALA A 154 -5.20 -1.20 4.42
CA ALA A 154 -5.77 -2.07 5.43
C ALA A 154 -5.83 -3.50 4.91
N VAL A 155 -5.94 -4.47 5.81
CA VAL A 155 -6.16 -5.88 5.50
C VAL A 155 -7.49 -6.31 6.13
N THR A 156 -8.36 -6.89 5.31
CA THR A 156 -9.66 -7.43 5.73
C THR A 156 -9.84 -8.81 5.10
N GLY A 157 -10.06 -9.86 5.89
CA GLY A 157 -10.15 -11.23 5.40
C GLY A 157 -8.90 -11.66 4.63
N GLY A 158 -7.72 -11.20 5.05
CA GLY A 158 -6.45 -11.44 4.36
C GLY A 158 -6.25 -10.67 3.05
N ARG A 159 -7.18 -9.79 2.65
CA ARG A 159 -7.08 -9.04 1.38
C ARG A 159 -6.74 -7.56 1.61
N PRO A 160 -5.83 -6.98 0.82
CA PRO A 160 -5.47 -5.56 0.91
C PRO A 160 -6.62 -4.64 0.45
N ARG A 161 -6.74 -3.49 1.12
CA ARG A 161 -7.70 -2.40 0.84
C ARG A 161 -6.96 -1.06 0.85
N PHE A 162 -7.03 -0.30 -0.24
CA PHE A 162 -6.27 0.94 -0.40
C PHE A 162 -7.05 2.21 -0.05
N GLY A 163 -8.39 2.17 -0.10
CA GLY A 163 -9.28 3.23 0.38
C GLY A 163 -9.28 3.40 1.91
N VAL A 164 -8.11 3.70 2.49
CA VAL A 164 -7.89 3.85 3.95
C VAL A 164 -8.14 5.27 4.46
N ALA A 165 -8.85 6.07 3.67
CA ALA A 165 -9.24 7.44 3.99
C ALA A 165 -10.28 7.48 5.13
N GLY A 166 -10.23 8.55 5.93
CA GLY A 166 -11.27 8.86 6.90
C GLY A 166 -11.25 7.98 8.16
N GLU A 167 -12.44 7.65 8.65
CA GLU A 167 -12.61 6.86 9.87
C GLU A 167 -12.16 5.41 9.65
N ILE A 168 -11.43 4.87 10.65
CA ILE A 168 -11.04 3.46 10.66
C ILE A 168 -12.30 2.63 10.78
N ARG A 169 -12.41 1.61 9.94
CA ARG A 169 -13.59 0.76 9.87
C ARG A 169 -13.44 -0.49 10.73
N GLU A 170 -14.55 -0.98 11.28
CA GLU A 170 -14.56 -2.15 12.17
C GLU A 170 -14.13 -3.42 11.44
N GLU A 171 -14.32 -3.50 10.12
CA GLU A 171 -13.90 -4.65 9.33
C GLU A 171 -12.39 -4.70 9.03
N TRP A 172 -11.61 -3.68 9.39
CA TRP A 172 -10.16 -3.70 9.19
C TRP A 172 -9.49 -4.47 10.31
N GLU A 173 -8.84 -5.58 9.96
CA GLU A 173 -8.11 -6.42 10.91
C GLU A 173 -6.74 -5.82 11.21
N ARG A 174 -6.05 -5.39 10.15
CA ARG A 174 -4.70 -4.83 10.23
C ARG A 174 -4.58 -3.59 9.37
N LEU A 175 -3.70 -2.67 9.77
CA LEU A 175 -3.39 -1.47 9.02
C LEU A 175 -1.88 -1.36 8.81
N VAL A 176 -1.46 -1.32 7.55
CA VAL A 176 -0.07 -1.09 7.21
C VAL A 176 0.17 0.42 7.14
N VAL A 177 1.11 0.90 7.94
CA VAL A 177 1.44 2.32 8.07
C VAL A 177 2.92 2.58 7.85
N LEU A 178 3.24 3.79 7.43
CA LEU A 178 4.54 4.40 7.61
C LEU A 178 4.47 5.41 8.73
N VAL A 179 5.46 5.36 9.62
CA VAL A 179 5.63 6.31 10.70
C VAL A 179 6.97 6.99 10.53
N ALA A 180 6.98 8.31 10.44
CA ALA A 180 8.21 9.07 10.43
C ALA A 180 8.88 8.97 11.80
N ARG A 181 10.21 8.72 11.80
CA ARG A 181 10.98 8.64 13.05
C ARG A 181 10.89 9.94 13.86
N GLY A 182 10.87 9.81 15.18
CA GLY A 182 10.74 10.92 16.13
C GLY A 182 9.50 10.81 17.00
N GLN A 183 8.79 11.91 17.24
CA GLN A 183 7.69 11.97 18.21
C GLN A 183 6.51 11.04 17.86
N ALA A 184 6.16 10.92 16.58
CA ALA A 184 5.11 10.00 16.15
C ALA A 184 5.49 8.52 16.38
N GLU A 185 6.76 8.17 16.17
CA GLU A 185 7.30 6.84 16.48
C GLU A 185 7.30 6.59 17.98
N GLU A 186 7.78 7.53 18.80
CA GLU A 186 7.78 7.42 20.27
C GLU A 186 6.36 7.21 20.83
N MET A 187 5.37 7.93 20.30
CA MET A 187 3.98 7.77 20.70
C MET A 187 3.38 6.42 20.29
N LEU A 188 3.76 5.90 19.12
CA LEU A 188 3.31 4.61 18.62
C LEU A 188 4.15 3.44 19.09
N ALA A 189 5.26 3.66 19.80
CA ALA A 189 6.21 2.62 20.20
C ALA A 189 5.54 1.38 20.81
N PRO A 190 4.56 1.48 21.73
CA PRO A 190 3.88 0.29 22.26
C PRO A 190 3.18 -0.55 21.18
N ALA A 191 2.58 0.10 20.18
CA ALA A 191 1.92 -0.57 19.06
C ALA A 191 2.93 -1.12 18.04
N LEU A 192 4.05 -0.42 17.82
CA LEU A 192 5.12 -0.85 16.92
C LEU A 192 5.85 -2.08 17.48
N GLU A 193 6.20 -2.06 18.76
CA GLU A 193 6.81 -3.21 19.45
C GLU A 193 5.90 -4.44 19.42
N ALA A 194 4.60 -4.25 19.66
CA ALA A 194 3.62 -5.33 19.56
C ALA A 194 3.50 -5.92 18.14
N ALA A 195 3.68 -5.09 17.10
CA ALA A 195 3.68 -5.54 15.71
C ALA A 195 4.96 -6.30 15.33
N GLU A 196 6.11 -5.92 15.89
CA GLU A 196 7.39 -6.61 15.66
C GLU A 196 7.47 -7.96 16.40
N ALA A 197 6.81 -8.07 17.55
CA ALA A 197 6.79 -9.28 18.39
C ALA A 197 5.98 -10.45 17.79
N GLU A 198 5.28 -10.27 16.67
CA GLU A 198 4.59 -11.33 15.93
C GLU A 198 5.33 -11.80 14.64
N PRO A 199 6.55 -12.37 14.70
CA PRO A 199 7.10 -13.06 13.55
C PRO A 199 6.64 -14.54 13.59
N GLY A 200 5.57 -14.85 12.86
CA GLY A 200 5.26 -16.23 12.48
C GLY A 200 4.04 -16.84 13.18
N LYS A 201 2.96 -17.01 12.40
CA LYS A 201 2.06 -18.14 12.62
C LYS A 201 2.87 -19.43 12.43
N GLU A 202 3.26 -20.04 13.54
CA GLU A 202 3.48 -21.47 13.64
C GLU A 202 2.31 -22.20 12.95
N GLY A 203 2.65 -22.99 11.93
CA GLY A 203 1.68 -23.76 11.15
C GLY A 203 2.33 -24.79 10.25
N ALA A 204 3.51 -25.31 10.62
CA ALA A 204 3.95 -26.59 10.10
C ALA A 204 3.20 -27.69 10.89
N PRO A 205 2.38 -28.55 10.24
CA PRO A 205 1.87 -29.71 10.94
C PRO A 205 3.07 -30.58 11.34
N ARG A 206 3.20 -30.85 12.64
CA ARG A 206 4.02 -31.96 13.12
C ARG A 206 3.44 -33.22 12.48
N GLY A 207 4.08 -33.66 11.39
CA GLY A 207 3.94 -35.00 10.86
C GLY A 207 4.27 -35.97 11.97
N GLU A 208 3.21 -36.51 12.55
CA GLU A 208 3.20 -37.61 13.49
C GLU A 208 4.01 -38.75 12.88
N LYS A 209 5.06 -39.19 13.59
CA LYS A 209 5.77 -40.42 13.27
C LYS A 209 4.76 -41.56 13.36
N ALA A 210 4.39 -42.12 12.21
CA ALA A 210 3.89 -43.48 12.16
C ALA A 210 5.04 -44.39 12.60
N ALA A 211 4.98 -44.79 13.87
CA ALA A 211 5.50 -46.07 14.30
C ALA A 211 4.45 -47.11 13.93
N ASP A 212 4.79 -48.03 13.03
CA ASP A 212 4.23 -49.38 13.00
C ASP A 212 4.97 -50.24 11.96
N GLY A 213 5.33 -51.46 12.36
CA GLY A 213 5.61 -52.60 11.48
C GLY A 213 7.06 -52.95 11.24
#